data_AF-E8T711-F1
#
_entry.id   AF-E8T711-F1
#
_cell.length_a   1.000
_cell.length_b   1.000
_cell.length_c   1.000
_cell.angle_alpha   90.00
_cell.angle_beta   90.00
_cell.angle_gamma   90.00
#
_symmetry.space_group_name_H-M   'P 1'
#
loop_
_entity.id
_entity.type
_entity.pdbx_description
1 polymer ?
#
loop_
_entity_poly.entity_id
_entity_poly.type
_entity_poly.pdbx_seq_one_letter_code
_entity_poly.pdbx_strand_id
1 'polypeptide(L)'
;MKAIELLEKHYPDTLKVLEGKFPEFVETARRVEVIPWREEFQVADRNPEVIDEIEFWETLTQNGLVSLEEARNRVDAILKEKGYSSKTMGIAFIEAGEVSFRTEVPPLSVLLHEIGHVHFREPDPVWSSVYGGGETLFWLALKKDYPIGEEEIRRFHSLFKRAQQGEHLEVAKEVVEKVASLWGKQIVPAFYPICLGAGWLPSYFEEVAPELDPFDLTNPEWEKVLPHRNDVVSFFVNLTEGVRFGDPFWVEYARRLGILK
;
A
#
# COMPACT_ATOMS: atom_id res chain seq x y z
N MET A 1 5.82 -10.19 26.32
CA MET A 1 4.80 -9.12 26.34
C MET A 1 3.97 -9.27 25.08
N LYS A 2 2.65 -9.15 25.16
CA LYS A 2 1.78 -9.15 23.99
C LYS A 2 1.56 -7.73 23.48
N ALA A 3 1.34 -7.55 22.18
CA ALA A 3 1.14 -6.21 21.62
C ALA A 3 -0.10 -5.50 22.22
N ILE A 4 -1.12 -6.27 22.59
CA ILE A 4 -2.30 -5.74 23.30
C ILE A 4 -1.94 -5.09 24.65
N GLU A 5 -0.93 -5.59 25.36
CA GLU A 5 -0.52 -5.05 26.66
C GLU A 5 0.05 -3.62 26.50
N LEU A 6 0.69 -3.33 25.37
CA LEU A 6 1.13 -1.97 25.02
C LEU A 6 -0.07 -1.05 24.75
N LEU A 7 -1.09 -1.53 24.04
CA LEU A 7 -2.31 -0.77 23.77
C LEU A 7 -3.10 -0.49 25.06
N GLU A 8 -3.28 -1.50 25.91
CA GLU A 8 -3.99 -1.39 27.19
C GLU A 8 -3.29 -0.39 28.13
N LYS A 9 -1.95 -0.46 28.22
CA LYS A 9 -1.17 0.37 29.13
C LYS A 9 -0.99 1.82 28.65
N HIS A 10 -0.78 2.02 27.35
CA HIS A 10 -0.36 3.32 26.81
C HIS A 10 -1.40 4.00 25.92
N TYR A 11 -2.37 3.26 25.37
CA TYR A 11 -3.35 3.77 24.40
C TYR A 11 -4.80 3.30 24.66
N PRO A 12 -5.31 3.33 25.90
CA PRO A 12 -6.59 2.69 26.27
C PRO A 12 -7.80 3.27 25.53
N ASP A 13 -7.81 4.57 25.22
CA ASP A 13 -8.91 5.19 24.47
C ASP A 13 -8.92 4.75 23.01
N THR A 14 -7.75 4.53 22.41
CA THR A 14 -7.67 3.99 21.05
C THR A 14 -8.10 2.53 21.04
N LEU A 15 -7.72 1.75 22.06
CA LEU A 15 -8.13 0.35 22.18
C LEU A 15 -9.66 0.20 22.19
N LYS A 16 -10.38 1.03 22.96
CA LYS A 16 -11.86 1.01 22.96
C LYS A 16 -12.47 1.24 21.58
N VAL A 17 -11.88 2.13 20.78
CA VAL A 17 -12.35 2.40 19.42
C VAL A 17 -12.04 1.20 18.51
N LEU A 18 -10.86 0.60 18.65
CA LEU A 18 -10.46 -0.61 17.92
C LEU A 18 -11.38 -1.79 18.25
N GLU A 19 -11.74 -2.01 19.52
CA GLU A 19 -12.65 -3.09 19.91
C GLU A 19 -14.03 -2.98 19.24
N GLY A 20 -14.50 -1.75 19.00
CA GLY A 20 -15.76 -1.53 18.29
C GLY A 20 -15.66 -1.64 16.76
N LYS A 21 -14.55 -1.22 16.16
CA LYS A 21 -14.40 -1.09 14.69
C LYS A 21 -13.60 -2.21 14.02
N PHE A 22 -12.62 -2.73 14.71
CA PHE A 22 -11.60 -3.67 14.23
C PHE A 22 -11.41 -4.83 15.24
N PRO A 23 -12.46 -5.61 15.52
CA PRO A 23 -12.41 -6.64 16.54
C PRO A 23 -11.40 -7.76 16.21
N GLU A 24 -11.23 -8.14 14.94
CA GLU A 24 -10.27 -9.20 14.57
C GLU A 24 -8.82 -8.71 14.69
N PHE A 25 -8.58 -7.42 14.43
CA PHE A 25 -7.31 -6.74 14.66
C PHE A 25 -6.96 -6.77 16.15
N VAL A 26 -7.92 -6.50 17.04
CA VAL A 26 -7.71 -6.60 18.49
C VAL A 26 -7.37 -8.03 18.90
N GLU A 27 -8.10 -9.02 18.40
CA GLU A 27 -7.80 -10.44 18.64
C GLU A 27 -6.42 -10.86 18.09
N THR A 28 -5.97 -10.19 17.03
CA THR A 28 -4.61 -10.37 16.53
C THR A 28 -3.59 -9.74 17.47
N ALA A 29 -3.80 -8.51 17.94
CA ALA A 29 -2.93 -7.86 18.91
C ALA A 29 -2.78 -8.66 20.22
N ARG A 30 -3.80 -9.42 20.63
CA ARG A 30 -3.74 -10.35 21.78
C ARG A 30 -2.78 -11.53 21.56
N ARG A 31 -2.59 -11.94 20.31
CA ARG A 31 -1.73 -13.07 19.93
C ARG A 31 -0.31 -12.63 19.61
N VAL A 32 -0.16 -11.45 19.00
CA VAL A 32 1.13 -10.89 18.57
C VAL A 32 2.10 -10.74 19.74
N GLU A 33 3.30 -11.28 19.58
CA GLU A 33 4.38 -11.17 20.56
C GLU A 33 5.27 -9.97 20.28
N VAL A 34 5.58 -9.21 21.33
CA VAL A 34 6.58 -8.13 21.26
C VAL A 34 7.91 -8.69 21.70
N ILE A 35 8.83 -8.85 20.75
CA ILE A 35 10.19 -9.34 21.00
C ILE A 35 11.18 -8.19 21.19
N PRO A 36 12.27 -8.38 21.98
CA PRO A 36 13.28 -7.34 22.16
C PRO A 36 13.93 -6.92 20.84
N TRP A 37 14.15 -5.62 20.68
CA TRP A 37 14.85 -5.07 19.52
C TRP A 37 16.28 -5.59 19.44
N ARG A 38 16.73 -5.91 18.23
CA ARG A 38 18.11 -6.29 17.91
C ARG A 38 18.63 -5.40 16.80
N GLU A 39 19.91 -5.05 16.84
CA GLU A 39 20.54 -4.19 15.82
C GLU A 39 20.43 -4.79 14.41
N GLU A 40 20.45 -6.12 14.29
CA GLU A 40 20.28 -6.86 13.04
C GLU A 40 18.95 -6.56 12.33
N PHE A 41 17.90 -6.18 13.06
CA PHE A 41 16.60 -5.83 12.47
C PHE A 41 16.67 -4.53 11.65
N GLN A 42 17.67 -3.68 11.88
CA GLN A 42 17.91 -2.49 11.08
C GLN A 42 18.35 -2.82 9.64
N VAL A 43 18.87 -4.03 9.40
CA VAL A 43 19.39 -4.44 8.09
C VAL A 43 18.27 -4.86 7.13
N ALA A 44 17.10 -5.25 7.64
CA ALA A 44 15.92 -5.57 6.84
C ALA A 44 15.21 -4.31 6.27
N ASP A 45 15.65 -3.12 6.66
CA ASP A 45 15.11 -1.79 6.29
C ASP A 45 16.10 -1.05 5.37
N ARG A 46 16.45 -1.66 4.25
CA ARG A 46 17.24 -0.98 3.21
C ARG A 46 16.24 -0.33 2.24
N ASN A 47 16.52 0.91 1.82
CA ASN A 47 15.77 1.59 0.75
C ASN A 47 15.59 0.61 -0.43
N PRO A 48 14.37 0.42 -0.99
CA PRO A 48 14.16 -0.50 -2.11
C PRO A 48 15.16 -0.31 -3.25
N GLU A 49 15.51 0.93 -3.59
CA GLU A 49 16.53 1.21 -4.62
C GLU A 49 17.94 0.73 -4.21
N VAL A 50 18.24 0.75 -2.91
CA VAL A 50 19.51 0.27 -2.35
C VAL A 50 19.49 -1.26 -2.19
N ILE A 51 18.34 -1.86 -1.93
CA ILE A 51 18.15 -3.32 -1.99
C ILE A 51 18.35 -3.79 -3.43
N ASP A 52 17.68 -3.17 -4.39
CA ASP A 52 17.80 -3.48 -5.82
C ASP A 52 19.27 -3.33 -6.29
N GLU A 53 19.95 -2.27 -5.84
CA GLU A 53 21.37 -2.04 -6.14
C GLU A 53 22.29 -3.09 -5.50
N ILE A 54 21.97 -3.58 -4.29
CA ILE A 54 22.72 -4.67 -3.62
C ILE A 54 22.44 -6.01 -4.31
N GLU A 55 21.18 -6.33 -4.59
CA GLU A 55 20.77 -7.54 -5.31
C GLU A 55 21.41 -7.61 -6.71
N PHE A 56 21.56 -6.46 -7.37
CA PHE A 56 22.31 -6.35 -8.62
C PHE A 56 23.77 -6.80 -8.48
N TRP A 57 24.50 -6.30 -7.47
CA TRP A 57 25.90 -6.71 -7.23
C TRP A 57 26.03 -8.17 -6.81
N GLU A 58 25.08 -8.70 -6.02
CA GLU A 58 25.02 -10.12 -5.68
C GLU A 58 24.81 -10.98 -6.92
N THR A 59 23.91 -10.58 -7.82
CA THR A 59 23.66 -11.24 -9.10
C THR A 59 24.91 -11.26 -9.98
N LEU A 60 25.64 -10.14 -10.09
CA LEU A 60 26.89 -10.08 -10.85
C LEU A 60 27.96 -11.03 -10.29
N THR A 61 28.04 -11.17 -8.96
CA THR A 61 28.98 -12.06 -8.29
C THR A 61 28.64 -13.53 -8.53
N GLN A 62 27.36 -13.89 -8.41
CA GLN A 62 26.87 -15.25 -8.66
C GLN A 62 27.13 -15.71 -10.10
N ASN A 63 27.06 -14.78 -11.05
CA ASN A 63 27.36 -15.05 -12.46
C ASN A 63 28.87 -14.97 -12.80
N GLY A 64 29.74 -14.74 -11.82
CA GLY A 64 31.19 -14.65 -12.03
C GLY A 64 31.65 -13.44 -12.84
N LEU A 65 30.78 -12.42 -12.99
CA LEU A 65 31.05 -11.20 -13.75
C LEU A 65 31.90 -10.20 -12.97
N VAL A 66 31.87 -10.29 -11.64
CA VAL A 66 32.71 -9.51 -10.72
C VAL A 66 33.26 -10.41 -9.62
N SER A 67 34.37 -10.00 -9.00
CA SER A 67 34.93 -10.72 -7.86
C SER A 67 34.13 -10.46 -6.58
N LEU A 68 34.12 -11.43 -5.66
CA LEU A 68 33.45 -11.28 -4.35
C LEU A 68 33.98 -10.09 -3.55
N GLU A 69 35.28 -9.81 -3.66
CA GLU A 69 35.92 -8.69 -2.98
C GLU A 69 35.46 -7.35 -3.57
N GLU A 70 35.32 -7.27 -4.90
CA GLU A 70 34.82 -6.07 -5.58
C GLU A 70 33.34 -5.80 -5.27
N ALA A 71 32.50 -6.82 -5.27
CA ALA A 71 31.10 -6.69 -4.89
C ALA A 71 30.94 -6.24 -3.43
N ARG A 72 31.72 -6.80 -2.50
CA ARG A 72 31.73 -6.37 -1.09
C ARG A 72 32.14 -4.92 -0.93
N ASN A 73 33.21 -4.49 -1.60
CA ASN A 73 33.65 -3.11 -1.54
C ASN A 73 32.60 -2.13 -2.08
N ARG A 74 31.84 -2.52 -3.10
CA ARG A 74 30.74 -1.72 -3.67
C ARG A 74 29.53 -1.66 -2.74
N VAL A 75 29.11 -2.79 -2.19
CA VAL A 75 28.05 -2.84 -1.18
C VAL A 75 28.42 -1.99 0.04
N ASP A 76 29.65 -2.11 0.55
CA ASP A 76 30.13 -1.33 1.69
C ASP A 76 30.22 0.18 1.38
N ALA A 77 30.53 0.55 0.14
CA ALA A 77 30.51 1.94 -0.30
C ALA A 77 29.07 2.49 -0.36
N ILE A 78 28.12 1.74 -0.93
CA ILE A 78 26.69 2.10 -0.96
C ILE A 78 26.15 2.30 0.46
N LEU A 79 26.53 1.42 1.39
CA LEU A 79 26.16 1.50 2.80
C LEU A 79 26.78 2.72 3.53
N LYS A 80 27.94 3.22 3.07
CA LYS A 80 28.65 4.38 3.66
C LYS A 80 28.26 5.73 3.05
N GLU A 81 28.08 5.82 1.73
CA GLU A 81 27.89 7.09 1.00
C GLU A 81 26.48 7.67 1.15
N LYS A 82 25.45 6.81 1.21
CA LYS A 82 24.04 7.25 1.27
C LYS A 82 23.55 7.58 2.69
N GLY A 83 24.44 7.94 3.63
CA GLY A 83 24.09 8.52 4.92
C GLY A 83 22.86 7.88 5.58
N TYR A 84 22.97 6.59 5.90
CA TYR A 84 21.87 5.74 6.36
C TYR A 84 21.13 6.36 7.57
N SER A 85 19.97 6.98 7.31
CA SER A 85 18.98 7.21 8.35
C SER A 85 17.97 6.07 8.31
N SER A 86 18.38 4.86 8.72
CA SER A 86 17.40 3.81 9.04
C SER A 86 16.62 4.30 10.27
N LYS A 87 15.43 4.84 10.01
CA LYS A 87 14.47 5.37 10.98
C LYS A 87 13.30 4.41 11.22
N THR A 88 13.41 3.13 10.88
CA THR A 88 12.41 2.12 11.26
C THR A 88 12.29 2.08 12.78
N MET A 89 11.16 2.57 13.28
CA MET A 89 10.84 2.57 14.71
C MET A 89 10.28 1.22 15.18
N GLY A 90 9.86 0.38 14.22
CA GLY A 90 9.33 -0.96 14.41
C GLY A 90 9.68 -1.89 13.24
N ILE A 91 9.40 -3.18 13.44
CA ILE A 91 9.43 -4.22 12.41
C ILE A 91 8.40 -5.31 12.78
N ALA A 92 7.77 -5.90 11.76
CA ALA A 92 6.87 -7.03 11.89
C ALA A 92 7.42 -8.29 11.21
N PHE A 93 7.40 -9.41 11.93
CA PHE A 93 7.67 -10.75 11.40
C PHE A 93 6.33 -11.44 11.15
N ILE A 94 5.75 -11.19 9.97
CA ILE A 94 4.37 -11.57 9.61
C ILE A 94 4.08 -13.05 9.88
N GLU A 95 4.95 -13.97 9.43
CA GLU A 95 4.75 -15.41 9.58
C GLU A 95 4.92 -15.90 11.03
N ALA A 96 5.81 -15.26 11.80
CA ALA A 96 6.01 -15.58 13.20
C ALA A 96 4.93 -14.99 14.11
N GLY A 97 4.19 -13.98 13.64
CA GLY A 97 3.25 -13.23 14.46
C GLY A 97 3.94 -12.39 15.52
N GLU A 98 5.14 -11.88 15.22
CA GLU A 98 5.97 -11.13 16.16
C GLU A 98 6.18 -9.70 15.65
N VAL A 99 6.38 -8.77 16.58
CA VAL A 99 6.78 -7.39 16.29
C VAL A 99 7.91 -6.98 17.21
N SER A 100 8.72 -6.02 16.77
CA SER A 100 9.78 -5.43 17.61
C SER A 100 9.83 -3.92 17.43
N PHE A 101 10.15 -3.20 18.50
CA PHE A 101 10.18 -1.74 18.51
C PHE A 101 11.48 -1.20 19.12
N ARG A 102 12.00 -0.10 18.57
CA ARG A 102 13.22 0.55 19.08
C ARG A 102 13.06 1.15 20.47
N THR A 103 11.84 1.55 20.82
CA THR A 103 11.53 2.17 22.10
C THR A 103 10.60 1.27 22.90
N GLU A 104 10.73 1.30 24.22
CA GLU A 104 9.84 0.57 25.13
C GLU A 104 8.37 0.98 24.96
N VAL A 105 8.15 2.27 24.67
CA VAL A 105 6.83 2.82 24.30
C VAL A 105 6.92 3.30 22.84
N PRO A 106 6.54 2.47 21.86
CA PRO A 106 6.50 2.89 20.46
C PRO A 106 5.38 3.92 20.24
N PRO A 107 5.54 4.90 19.34
CA PRO A 107 4.43 5.75 18.93
C PRO A 107 3.24 4.91 18.46
N LEU A 108 2.01 5.36 18.77
CA LEU A 108 0.78 4.65 18.41
C LEU A 108 0.74 4.27 16.92
N SER A 109 1.17 5.19 16.04
CA SER A 109 1.17 4.93 14.61
C SER A 109 2.07 3.76 14.23
N VAL A 110 3.26 3.67 14.83
CA VAL A 110 4.21 2.57 14.63
C VAL A 110 3.63 1.27 15.18
N LEU A 111 3.07 1.30 16.39
CA LEU A 111 2.47 0.11 17.01
C LEU A 111 1.34 -0.48 16.15
N LEU A 112 0.40 0.36 15.69
CA LEU A 112 -0.72 -0.10 14.86
C LEU A 112 -0.25 -0.53 13.46
N HIS A 113 0.75 0.15 12.90
CA HIS A 113 1.36 -0.21 11.63
C HIS A 113 1.94 -1.63 11.66
N GLU A 114 2.79 -1.96 12.66
CA GLU A 114 3.40 -3.29 12.76
C GLU A 114 2.38 -4.39 13.06
N ILE A 115 1.40 -4.14 13.93
CA ILE A 115 0.31 -5.10 14.18
C ILE A 115 -0.49 -5.32 12.88
N GLY A 116 -0.68 -4.27 12.08
CA GLY A 116 -1.38 -4.32 10.80
C GLY A 116 -0.72 -5.25 9.79
N HIS A 117 0.61 -5.23 9.68
CA HIS A 117 1.34 -6.20 8.86
C HIS A 117 1.02 -7.64 9.24
N VAL A 118 1.03 -7.95 10.54
CA VAL A 118 0.72 -9.31 11.02
C VAL A 118 -0.76 -9.65 10.79
N HIS A 119 -1.66 -8.71 11.07
CA HIS A 119 -3.10 -8.93 10.97
C HIS A 119 -3.58 -9.14 9.54
N PHE A 120 -3.21 -8.25 8.63
CA PHE A 120 -3.60 -8.35 7.23
C PHE A 120 -2.71 -9.30 6.44
N ARG A 121 -1.55 -9.69 6.99
CA ARG A 121 -0.55 -10.56 6.33
C ARG A 121 -0.07 -9.96 5.02
N GLU A 122 0.14 -8.64 5.02
CA GLU A 122 0.55 -7.90 3.84
C GLU A 122 1.84 -7.12 4.11
N PRO A 123 2.77 -7.04 3.14
CA PRO A 123 3.99 -6.26 3.25
C PRO A 123 3.73 -4.77 3.06
N ASP A 124 4.75 -3.95 3.30
CA ASP A 124 4.72 -2.49 3.16
C ASP A 124 4.08 -1.96 1.87
N PRO A 125 4.43 -2.45 0.68
CA PRO A 125 3.86 -1.93 -0.57
C PRO A 125 2.34 -2.07 -0.68
N VAL A 126 1.70 -2.92 0.13
CA VAL A 126 0.25 -3.15 0.14
C VAL A 126 -0.41 -2.56 1.39
N TRP A 127 0.26 -2.64 2.54
CA TRP A 127 -0.29 -2.17 3.81
C TRP A 127 -0.01 -0.69 4.05
N SER A 128 1.24 -0.24 3.93
CA SER A 128 1.68 1.06 4.46
C SER A 128 1.02 2.26 3.79
N SER A 129 0.64 3.23 4.61
CA SER A 129 0.06 4.49 4.17
C SER A 129 1.03 5.34 3.32
N VAL A 130 2.35 5.13 3.46
CA VAL A 130 3.38 5.78 2.62
C VAL A 130 3.22 5.42 1.15
N TYR A 131 2.78 4.20 0.85
CA TYR A 131 2.54 3.71 -0.52
C TYR A 131 1.07 3.81 -0.94
N GLY A 132 0.23 4.51 -0.16
CA GLY A 132 -1.22 4.54 -0.37
C GLY A 132 -1.91 3.20 -0.07
N GLY A 133 -1.29 2.36 0.77
CA GLY A 133 -1.79 1.06 1.18
C GLY A 133 -3.01 1.12 2.11
N GLY A 134 -3.49 -0.05 2.54
CA GLY A 134 -4.72 -0.17 3.33
C GLY A 134 -4.66 0.49 4.71
N GLU A 135 -3.48 0.80 5.23
CA GLU A 135 -3.29 1.56 6.46
C GLU A 135 -3.93 2.95 6.36
N THR A 136 -3.96 3.58 5.18
CA THR A 136 -4.68 4.83 4.97
C THR A 136 -6.17 4.67 5.27
N LEU A 137 -6.80 3.60 4.78
CA LEU A 137 -8.20 3.29 5.02
C LEU A 137 -8.46 2.96 6.50
N PHE A 138 -7.53 2.24 7.14
CA PHE A 138 -7.56 1.96 8.57
C PHE A 138 -7.56 3.25 9.40
N TRP A 139 -6.69 4.21 9.08
CA TRP A 139 -6.66 5.51 9.77
C TRP A 139 -7.92 6.34 9.53
N LEU A 140 -8.49 6.30 8.33
CA LEU A 140 -9.76 6.98 8.02
C LEU A 140 -10.91 6.42 8.86
N ALA A 141 -11.00 5.10 8.97
CA ALA A 141 -11.98 4.45 9.83
C ALA A 141 -11.81 4.83 11.30
N LEU A 142 -10.56 4.80 11.79
CA LEU A 142 -10.23 5.00 13.20
C LEU A 142 -10.34 6.46 13.65
N LYS A 143 -10.00 7.43 12.79
CA LYS A 143 -9.90 8.84 13.16
C LYS A 143 -10.99 9.74 12.57
N LYS A 144 -11.56 9.37 11.42
CA LYS A 144 -12.58 10.16 10.73
C LYS A 144 -13.95 9.50 10.69
N ASP A 145 -14.11 8.39 11.41
CA ASP A 145 -15.36 7.63 11.51
C ASP A 145 -15.92 7.16 10.15
N TYR A 146 -15.05 6.92 9.16
CA TYR A 146 -15.50 6.37 7.88
C TYR A 146 -16.06 4.95 8.09
N PRO A 147 -17.10 4.55 7.34
CA PRO A 147 -17.72 3.22 7.43
C PRO A 147 -16.88 2.17 6.69
N ILE A 148 -15.65 1.99 7.15
CA ILE A 148 -14.65 1.06 6.63
C ILE A 148 -14.32 0.09 7.77
N GLY A 149 -14.44 -1.22 7.50
CA GLY A 149 -14.02 -2.28 8.39
C GLY A 149 -12.93 -3.15 7.76
N GLU A 150 -12.66 -4.29 8.39
CA GLU A 150 -11.57 -5.20 8.00
C GLU A 150 -11.79 -5.82 6.62
N GLU A 151 -13.04 -6.16 6.28
CA GLU A 151 -13.40 -6.71 4.97
C GLU A 151 -13.19 -5.71 3.83
N GLU A 152 -13.51 -4.44 4.05
CA GLU A 152 -13.27 -3.39 3.06
C GLU A 152 -11.76 -3.16 2.81
N ILE A 153 -10.95 -3.23 3.88
CA ILE A 153 -9.49 -3.15 3.77
C ILE A 153 -8.94 -4.38 3.02
N ARG A 154 -9.41 -5.59 3.33
CA ARG A 154 -9.01 -6.81 2.60
C ARG A 154 -9.41 -6.76 1.14
N ARG A 155 -10.58 -6.21 0.84
CA ARG A 155 -11.05 -5.98 -0.53
C ARG A 155 -10.12 -5.02 -1.27
N PHE A 156 -9.70 -3.92 -0.64
CA PHE A 156 -8.71 -3.02 -1.17
C PHE A 156 -7.37 -3.73 -1.43
N HIS A 157 -6.83 -4.44 -0.43
CA HIS A 157 -5.57 -5.18 -0.58
C HIS A 157 -5.61 -6.17 -1.75
N SER A 158 -6.71 -6.92 -1.89
CA SER A 158 -6.88 -7.88 -2.99
C SER A 158 -6.75 -7.22 -4.37
N LEU A 159 -7.43 -6.09 -4.58
CA LEU A 159 -7.36 -5.37 -5.85
C LEU A 159 -5.97 -4.74 -6.08
N PHE A 160 -5.44 -4.09 -5.05
CA PHE A 160 -4.18 -3.36 -5.13
C PHE A 160 -2.99 -4.29 -5.38
N LYS A 161 -2.93 -5.41 -4.65
CA LYS A 161 -1.91 -6.44 -4.80
C LYS A 161 -1.95 -7.12 -6.17
N ARG A 162 -3.14 -7.47 -6.67
CA ARG A 162 -3.31 -8.03 -8.03
C ARG A 162 -2.79 -7.07 -9.09
N ALA A 163 -3.08 -5.77 -8.96
CA ALA A 163 -2.53 -4.76 -9.86
C ALA A 163 -0.99 -4.70 -9.82
N GLN A 164 -0.39 -4.74 -8.62
CA GLN A 164 1.07 -4.78 -8.46
C GLN A 164 1.71 -6.05 -9.05
N GLN A 165 1.03 -7.19 -8.92
CA GLN A 165 1.52 -8.52 -9.34
C GLN A 165 1.31 -8.83 -10.83
N GLY A 166 0.84 -7.87 -11.61
CA GLY A 166 0.73 -7.99 -13.07
C GLY A 166 -0.67 -8.27 -13.60
N GLU A 167 -1.67 -8.53 -12.74
CA GLU A 167 -3.10 -8.67 -13.12
C GLU A 167 -3.81 -7.30 -13.29
N HIS A 168 -3.05 -6.27 -13.61
CA HIS A 168 -3.55 -4.89 -13.71
C HIS A 168 -4.64 -4.70 -14.76
N LEU A 169 -4.63 -5.46 -15.87
CA LEU A 169 -5.66 -5.35 -16.90
C LEU A 169 -7.00 -5.92 -16.43
N GLU A 170 -6.98 -7.06 -15.74
CA GLU A 170 -8.15 -7.66 -15.12
C GLU A 170 -8.73 -6.77 -14.03
N VAL A 171 -7.86 -6.17 -13.21
CA VAL A 171 -8.27 -5.21 -12.17
C VAL A 171 -8.85 -3.94 -12.80
N ALA A 172 -8.23 -3.40 -13.87
CA ALA A 172 -8.76 -2.24 -14.58
C ALA A 172 -10.15 -2.52 -15.17
N LYS A 173 -10.35 -3.70 -15.75
CA LYS A 173 -11.67 -4.14 -16.24
C LYS A 173 -12.68 -4.21 -15.10
N GLU A 174 -12.31 -4.79 -13.96
CA GLU A 174 -13.17 -4.86 -12.77
C GLU A 174 -13.54 -3.45 -12.27
N VAL A 175 -12.59 -2.51 -12.26
CA VAL A 175 -12.85 -1.10 -11.94
C VAL A 175 -13.88 -0.50 -12.89
N VAL A 176 -13.67 -0.63 -14.19
CA VAL A 176 -14.56 -0.11 -15.24
C VAL A 176 -15.97 -0.69 -15.08
N GLU A 177 -16.11 -2.00 -14.93
CA GLU A 177 -17.40 -2.67 -14.78
C GLU A 177 -18.19 -2.16 -13.57
N LYS A 178 -17.51 -1.88 -12.46
CA LYS A 178 -18.15 -1.38 -11.23
C LYS A 178 -18.50 0.10 -11.30
N VAL A 179 -17.68 0.90 -11.97
CA VAL A 179 -17.73 2.37 -11.90
C VAL A 179 -18.43 3.00 -13.11
N ALA A 180 -18.35 2.41 -14.30
CA ALA A 180 -18.84 3.04 -15.54
C ALA A 180 -20.33 3.39 -15.51
N SER A 181 -21.14 2.65 -14.76
CA SER A 181 -22.56 2.94 -14.58
C SER A 181 -22.86 4.34 -14.01
N LEU A 182 -21.92 4.94 -13.27
CA LEU A 182 -22.05 6.30 -12.72
C LEU A 182 -22.13 7.37 -13.80
N TRP A 183 -21.51 7.12 -14.94
CA TRP A 183 -21.34 8.10 -16.00
C TRP A 183 -22.36 7.95 -17.12
N GLY A 184 -23.04 6.80 -17.20
CA GLY A 184 -24.02 6.51 -18.24
C GLY A 184 -23.38 6.57 -19.63
N LYS A 185 -23.90 7.44 -20.51
CA LYS A 185 -23.40 7.62 -21.88
C LYS A 185 -22.41 8.77 -22.02
N GLN A 186 -22.02 9.42 -20.92
CA GLN A 186 -21.15 10.60 -20.96
C GLN A 186 -19.69 10.24 -21.24
N ILE A 187 -19.29 9.00 -20.96
CA ILE A 187 -17.95 8.48 -21.22
C ILE A 187 -18.06 7.08 -21.82
N VAL A 188 -17.04 6.68 -22.58
CA VAL A 188 -16.81 5.28 -22.94
C VAL A 188 -16.43 4.50 -21.68
N PRO A 189 -16.99 3.29 -21.45
CA PRO A 189 -16.64 2.44 -20.33
C PRO A 189 -15.23 1.84 -20.50
N ALA A 190 -14.21 2.68 -20.33
CA ALA A 190 -12.80 2.34 -20.39
C ALA A 190 -12.05 2.98 -19.23
N PHE A 191 -10.85 2.47 -18.92
CA PHE A 191 -10.15 2.83 -17.68
C PHE A 191 -9.76 4.31 -17.61
N TYR A 192 -9.16 4.86 -18.66
CA TYR A 192 -8.73 6.27 -18.69
C TYR A 192 -9.90 7.26 -18.65
N PRO A 193 -11.01 7.08 -19.40
CA PRO A 193 -12.19 7.92 -19.23
C PRO A 193 -12.78 7.89 -17.81
N ILE A 194 -12.72 6.74 -17.13
CA ILE A 194 -13.15 6.63 -15.73
C ILE A 194 -12.26 7.47 -14.80
N CYS A 195 -10.95 7.44 -15.01
CA CYS A 195 -10.00 8.27 -14.26
C CYS A 195 -10.28 9.76 -14.51
N LEU A 196 -10.43 10.15 -15.77
CA LEU A 196 -10.70 11.52 -16.19
C LEU A 196 -12.04 12.05 -15.69
N GLY A 197 -13.06 11.20 -15.61
CA GLY A 197 -14.32 11.52 -14.96
C GLY A 197 -14.12 11.96 -13.51
N ALA A 198 -13.19 11.33 -12.77
CA ALA A 198 -12.80 11.75 -11.43
C ALA A 198 -11.77 12.89 -11.40
N GLY A 199 -11.53 13.55 -12.54
CA GLY A 199 -10.63 14.71 -12.64
C GLY A 199 -9.13 14.35 -12.63
N TRP A 200 -8.76 13.10 -12.92
CA TRP A 200 -7.37 12.65 -12.89
C TRP A 200 -6.98 11.90 -14.16
N LEU A 201 -5.84 12.27 -14.74
CA LEU A 201 -5.24 11.57 -15.88
C LEU A 201 -3.98 10.83 -15.40
N PRO A 202 -3.93 9.50 -15.51
CA PRO A 202 -2.72 8.74 -15.21
C PRO A 202 -1.53 9.14 -16.10
N SER A 203 -0.32 9.09 -15.54
CA SER A 203 0.89 9.65 -16.15
C SER A 203 1.36 8.94 -17.41
N TYR A 204 1.08 7.64 -17.56
CA TYR A 204 1.49 6.89 -18.77
C TYR A 204 0.47 6.99 -19.91
N PHE A 205 -0.61 7.78 -19.76
CA PHE A 205 -1.62 7.96 -20.81
C PHE A 205 -1.01 8.40 -22.15
N GLU A 206 -0.12 9.41 -22.13
CA GLU A 206 0.50 9.95 -23.36
C GLU A 206 1.37 8.91 -24.08
N GLU A 207 1.91 7.93 -23.35
CA GLU A 207 2.69 6.83 -23.95
C GLU A 207 1.80 5.78 -24.61
N VAL A 208 0.66 5.45 -23.97
CA VAL A 208 -0.24 4.39 -24.45
C VAL A 208 -1.24 4.86 -25.52
N ALA A 209 -1.56 6.14 -25.55
CA ALA A 209 -2.49 6.74 -26.52
C ALA A 209 -2.11 8.18 -26.91
N PRO A 210 -0.93 8.39 -27.54
CA PRO A 210 -0.41 9.72 -27.87
C PRO A 210 -1.31 10.52 -28.82
N GLU A 211 -2.07 9.84 -29.67
CA GLU A 211 -2.89 10.48 -30.72
C GLU A 211 -4.35 10.69 -30.28
N LEU A 212 -4.72 10.25 -29.07
CA LEU A 212 -6.10 10.34 -28.60
C LEU A 212 -6.30 11.64 -27.82
N ASP A 213 -7.33 12.42 -28.18
CA ASP A 213 -7.72 13.60 -27.40
C ASP A 213 -8.24 13.13 -26.03
N PRO A 214 -7.55 13.46 -24.91
CA PRO A 214 -7.99 13.03 -23.59
C PRO A 214 -9.36 13.59 -23.20
N PHE A 215 -9.82 14.67 -23.84
CA PHE A 215 -11.09 15.31 -23.48
C PHE A 215 -12.27 14.81 -24.32
N ASP A 216 -12.06 14.06 -25.40
CA ASP A 216 -13.14 13.38 -26.13
C ASP A 216 -13.49 12.05 -25.46
N LEU A 217 -14.13 12.11 -24.30
CA LEU A 217 -14.47 10.94 -23.48
C LEU A 217 -15.47 9.98 -24.14
N THR A 218 -16.08 10.37 -25.27
CA THR A 218 -17.06 9.56 -26.01
C THR A 218 -16.46 8.83 -27.21
N ASN A 219 -15.16 9.02 -27.47
CA ASN A 219 -14.46 8.39 -28.57
C ASN A 219 -14.35 6.86 -28.38
N PRO A 220 -14.89 6.03 -29.30
CA PRO A 220 -14.85 4.57 -29.16
C PRO A 220 -13.43 3.99 -29.16
N GLU A 221 -12.42 4.72 -29.62
CA GLU A 221 -11.02 4.26 -29.58
C GLU A 221 -10.52 4.05 -28.15
N TRP A 222 -11.16 4.66 -27.14
CA TRP A 222 -10.86 4.40 -25.72
C TRP A 222 -10.94 2.92 -25.32
N GLU A 223 -11.81 2.12 -25.96
CA GLU A 223 -11.95 0.69 -25.66
C GLU A 223 -10.71 -0.13 -26.03
N LYS A 224 -9.86 0.39 -26.92
CA LYS A 224 -8.64 -0.27 -27.40
C LYS A 224 -7.41 0.08 -26.56
N VAL A 225 -7.51 1.11 -25.73
CA VAL A 225 -6.38 1.59 -24.92
C VAL A 225 -6.28 0.74 -23.66
N LEU A 226 -5.20 -0.03 -23.55
CA LEU A 226 -4.90 -0.84 -22.37
C LEU A 226 -4.08 -0.02 -21.38
N PRO A 227 -4.47 0.03 -20.09
CA PRO A 227 -3.74 0.82 -19.11
C PRO A 227 -2.41 0.19 -18.73
N HIS A 228 -1.40 1.04 -18.52
CA HIS A 228 -0.12 0.60 -17.96
C HIS A 228 -0.28 0.16 -16.49
N ARG A 229 0.51 -0.83 -16.03
CA ARG A 229 0.45 -1.34 -14.65
C ARG A 229 0.51 -0.22 -13.61
N ASN A 230 1.44 0.72 -13.79
CA ASN A 230 1.63 1.81 -12.84
C ASN A 230 0.42 2.75 -12.79
N ASP A 231 -0.33 2.93 -13.87
CA ASP A 231 -1.55 3.74 -13.87
C ASP A 231 -2.64 3.10 -13.02
N VAL A 232 -2.80 1.77 -13.12
CA VAL A 232 -3.77 1.03 -12.31
C VAL A 232 -3.38 1.02 -10.83
N VAL A 233 -2.09 0.89 -10.51
CA VAL A 233 -1.60 1.01 -9.13
C VAL A 233 -1.84 2.43 -8.60
N SER A 234 -1.48 3.47 -9.36
CA SER A 234 -1.69 4.86 -8.98
C SER A 234 -3.17 5.23 -8.85
N PHE A 235 -4.08 4.56 -9.57
CA PHE A 235 -5.52 4.74 -9.38
C PHE A 235 -5.94 4.41 -7.93
N PHE A 236 -5.44 3.33 -7.35
CA PHE A 236 -5.78 2.98 -5.95
C PHE A 236 -5.16 3.95 -4.94
N VAL A 237 -3.96 4.46 -5.20
CA VAL A 237 -3.36 5.52 -4.38
C VAL A 237 -4.23 6.77 -4.41
N ASN A 238 -4.63 7.24 -5.61
CA ASN A 238 -5.52 8.38 -5.77
C ASN A 238 -6.91 8.13 -5.18
N LEU A 239 -7.43 6.90 -5.25
CA LEU A 239 -8.68 6.51 -4.61
C LEU A 239 -8.62 6.73 -3.09
N THR A 240 -7.57 6.24 -2.41
CA THR A 240 -7.44 6.39 -0.95
C THR A 240 -7.25 7.85 -0.54
N GLU A 241 -6.47 8.63 -1.29
CA GLU A 241 -6.30 10.07 -1.03
C GLU A 241 -7.58 10.86 -1.32
N GLY A 242 -8.28 10.56 -2.41
CA GLY A 242 -9.58 11.15 -2.73
C GLY A 242 -10.62 10.90 -1.64
N VAL A 243 -10.71 9.66 -1.13
CA VAL A 243 -11.54 9.32 0.04
C VAL A 243 -11.09 10.10 1.28
N ARG A 244 -9.77 10.22 1.51
CA ARG A 244 -9.23 10.98 2.65
C ARG A 244 -9.63 12.46 2.64
N PHE A 245 -9.71 13.08 1.46
CA PHE A 245 -10.13 14.46 1.27
C PHE A 245 -11.66 14.62 1.10
N GLY A 246 -12.41 13.52 1.04
CA GLY A 246 -13.87 13.54 0.87
C GLY A 246 -14.30 13.96 -0.53
N ASP A 247 -13.47 13.70 -1.55
CA ASP A 247 -13.83 13.97 -2.94
C ASP A 247 -15.05 13.10 -3.34
N PRO A 248 -16.13 13.69 -3.86
CA PRO A 248 -17.37 12.96 -4.10
C PRO A 248 -17.25 11.86 -5.16
N PHE A 249 -16.37 12.02 -6.16
CA PHE A 249 -16.18 11.00 -7.19
C PHE A 249 -15.39 9.82 -6.64
N TRP A 250 -14.25 10.09 -5.99
CA TRP A 250 -13.42 9.03 -5.40
C TRP A 250 -14.13 8.29 -4.26
N VAL A 251 -14.93 8.98 -3.46
CA VAL A 251 -15.78 8.36 -2.44
C VAL A 251 -16.81 7.41 -3.08
N GLU A 252 -17.49 7.82 -4.15
CA GLU A 252 -18.45 6.94 -4.82
C GLU A 252 -17.75 5.77 -5.53
N TYR A 253 -16.58 5.98 -6.12
CA TYR A 253 -15.77 4.91 -6.73
C TYR A 253 -15.40 3.87 -5.67
N ALA A 254 -14.97 4.31 -4.49
CA ALA A 254 -14.64 3.42 -3.38
C ALA A 254 -15.86 2.59 -2.95
N ARG A 255 -17.07 3.19 -2.91
CA ARG A 255 -18.32 2.45 -2.64
C ARG A 255 -18.60 1.38 -3.69
N ARG A 256 -18.50 1.73 -4.97
CA ARG A 256 -18.75 0.78 -6.07
C ARG A 256 -17.79 -0.39 -6.09
N LEU A 257 -16.55 -0.17 -5.64
CA LEU A 257 -15.52 -1.20 -5.52
C LEU A 257 -15.66 -2.06 -4.25
N GLY A 258 -16.55 -1.69 -3.32
CA GLY A 258 -16.73 -2.37 -2.04
C GLY A 258 -15.63 -2.06 -1.02
N ILE A 259 -14.98 -0.90 -1.16
CA ILE A 259 -13.93 -0.40 -0.26
C ILE A 259 -14.52 0.58 0.77
N LEU A 260 -15.74 1.05 0.54
CA LEU A 260 -16.52 1.90 1.44
C LEU A 260 -17.97 1.42 1.46
N LYS A 261 -18.63 1.45 2.62
CA LYS A 261 -20.06 1.11 2.74
C LYS A 261 -20.98 2.28 2.39
#